data_AF-A0A2H9U837-F1
#
_entry.id   AF-A0A2H9U837-F1
#
_cell.length_a   1.000
_cell.length_b   1.000
_cell.length_c   1.000
_cell.angle_alpha   90.00
_cell.angle_beta   90.00
_cell.angle_gamma   90.00
#
_symmetry.space_group_name_H-M   'P 1'
#
loop_
_entity.id
_entity.type
_entity.pdbx_description
1 polymer ?
#
loop_
_entity_poly.entity_id
_entity_poly.type
_entity_poly.pdbx_seq_one_letter_code
_entity_poly.pdbx_strand_id
1 'polypeptide(L)' 'MHLTGNIFTQRIERNNLTLSTRIKRLARKTICFSRSIELHEKVIGAFIERHHFN' A
#
# COMPACT_ATOMS: atom_id res chain seq x y z
N MET A 1 -3.14 7.43 31.84
CA MET A 1 -3.86 6.52 30.92
C MET A 1 -3.86 7.13 29.50
N HIS A 2 -2.73 7.09 28.80
CA HIS A 2 -2.56 7.64 27.43
C HIS A 2 -1.77 6.68 26.51
N LEU A 3 -1.37 5.51 27.03
CA LEU A 3 -0.54 4.54 26.33
C LEU A 3 -1.35 3.62 25.41
N THR A 4 -2.56 3.22 25.82
CA THR A 4 -3.40 2.27 25.08
C THR A 4 -3.89 2.86 23.75
N GLY A 5 -4.37 4.11 23.72
CA GLY A 5 -4.82 4.77 22.48
C GLY A 5 -3.68 4.97 21.48
N ASN A 6 -2.50 5.36 21.97
CA ASN A 6 -1.32 5.56 21.12
C ASN A 6 -0.80 4.28 20.48
N ILE A 7 -0.90 3.12 21.12
CA ILE A 7 -0.43 1.86 20.53
C ILE A 7 -1.32 1.44 19.35
N PHE A 8 -2.64 1.58 19.47
CA PHE A 8 -3.57 1.28 18.38
C PHE A 8 -3.37 2.24 17.20
N THR A 9 -3.28 3.54 17.47
CA THR A 9 -3.03 4.55 16.42
C THR A 9 -1.69 4.33 15.75
N GLN A 10 -0.61 4.10 16.50
CA GLN A 10 0.71 3.84 15.93
C GLN A 10 0.75 2.56 15.09
N ARG A 11 -0.01 1.52 15.46
CA ARG A 11 -0.12 0.30 14.66
C ARG A 11 -0.80 0.57 13.31
N ILE A 12 -1.86 1.38 13.30
CA ILE A 12 -2.55 1.80 12.07
C ILE A 12 -1.61 2.64 11.19
N GLU A 13 -0.90 3.60 11.78
CA GLU A 13 0.07 4.44 11.08
C GLU A 13 1.23 3.63 10.47
N ARG A 14 1.81 2.69 11.23
CA ARG A 14 2.87 1.77 10.77
C ARG A 14 2.39 0.89 9.61
N ASN A 15 1.15 0.39 9.68
CA ASN A 15 0.56 -0.40 8.62
C ASN A 15 0.37 0.43 7.35
N ASN A 16 -0.14 1.67 7.46
CA ASN A 16 -0.30 2.58 6.34
C ASN A 16 1.05 2.94 5.70
N LEU A 17 2.07 3.21 6.51
CA LEU A 17 3.43 3.47 6.02
C LEU A 17 4.01 2.27 5.25
N THR A 18 3.79 1.07 5.78
CA THR A 18 4.22 -0.19 5.13
C THR A 18 3.49 -0.41 3.81
N LEU A 19 2.19 -0.10 3.73
CA LEU A 19 1.46 -0.18 2.47
C LEU A 19 1.99 0.84 1.46
N SER A 20 2.14 2.11 1.85
CA SER A 20 2.60 3.18 0.96
C SER A 20 3.96 2.85 0.34
N THR A 21 4.89 2.32 1.15
CA THR A 21 6.20 1.88 0.65
C THR A 21 6.11 0.70 -0.32
N ARG A 22 5.21 -0.27 -0.06
CA ARG A 22 4.97 -1.40 -0.96
C ARG A 22 4.34 -0.98 -2.29
N ILE A 23 3.35 -0.09 -2.28
CA ILE A 23 2.73 0.47 -3.48
C ILE A 23 3.76 1.24 -4.32
N LYS A 24 4.54 2.13 -3.70
CA LYS A 24 5.62 2.87 -4.41
C LYS A 24 6.64 1.93 -5.03
N ARG A 25 7.01 0.84 -4.34
CA ARG A 25 7.92 -0.18 -4.88
C ARG A 25 7.29 -0.95 -6.04
N LEU A 26 6.01 -1.30 -5.93
CA LEU A 26 5.28 -1.97 -7.00
C LEU A 26 5.18 -1.08 -8.24
N ALA A 27 4.78 0.19 -8.08
CA ALA A 27 4.70 1.16 -9.16
C ALA A 27 6.05 1.32 -9.89
N ARG A 28 7.17 1.39 -9.17
CA ARG A 28 8.51 1.42 -9.81
C ARG A 28 8.83 0.14 -10.59
N LYS A 29 8.39 -1.03 -10.11
CA LYS A 29 8.58 -2.29 -10.85
C LYS A 29 7.69 -2.31 -12.09
N THR A 30 6.40 -1.99 -11.95
CA THR A 30 5.42 -2.11 -13.04
C THR A 30 5.61 -1.05 -14.10
N ILE A 31 5.83 0.23 -13.74
CA ILE A 31 6.05 1.35 -14.68
C ILE A 31 7.23 1.09 -15.63
N CYS A 32 8.26 0.36 -15.17
CA CYS A 32 9.35 -0.07 -16.06
C CYS A 32 8.96 -1.15 -17.07
N PHE A 33 7.91 -1.95 -16.83
CA PHE A 33 7.52 -3.07 -17.70
C PHE A 33 6.51 -2.67 -18.81
N SER A 34 5.73 -1.59 -18.64
CA SER A 34 4.79 -1.15 -19.68
C SER A 34 4.59 0.37 -19.66
N ARG A 35 4.42 1.02 -20.81
CA ARG A 35 3.97 2.44 -20.87
C ARG A 35 2.46 2.61 -20.67
N SER A 36 1.72 1.52 -20.50
CA SER A 36 0.25 1.56 -20.43
C SER A 36 -0.22 1.89 -19.01
N ILE A 37 -0.71 3.11 -18.81
CA ILE A 37 -1.29 3.58 -17.54
C ILE A 37 -2.40 2.65 -17.06
N GLU A 38 -3.27 2.20 -17.96
CA GLU A 38 -4.38 1.29 -17.64
C GLU A 38 -3.91 -0.03 -17.00
N LEU A 39 -2.78 -0.57 -17.45
CA LEU A 39 -2.22 -1.79 -16.86
C LEU A 39 -1.68 -1.51 -15.45
N HIS A 40 -1.05 -0.35 -15.24
CA HIS A 40 -0.55 0.04 -13.91
C HIS A 40 -1.69 0.22 -12.92
N GLU A 41 -2.76 0.89 -13.33
CA GLU A 41 -3.94 1.09 -12.49
C GLU A 41 -4.59 -0.24 -12.10
N LYS A 42 -4.76 -1.18 -13.06
CA LYS A 42 -5.27 -2.52 -12.79
C LYS A 42 -4.39 -3.31 -11.81
N VAL A 43 -3.07 -3.27 -11.98
CA VAL A 43 -2.13 -4.00 -11.10
C VAL A 43 -2.09 -3.37 -9.70
N ILE A 44 -2.12 -2.04 -9.59
CA ILE A 44 -2.20 -1.34 -8.30
C ILE A 44 -3.53 -1.65 -7.61
N GLY A 45 -4.65 -1.62 -8.35
CA GLY A 45 -5.98 -1.96 -7.82
C GLY A 45 -6.03 -3.38 -7.26
N ALA A 46 -5.59 -4.37 -8.04
CA ALA A 46 -5.53 -5.77 -7.60
C ALA A 46 -4.59 -5.99 -6.40
N PHE A 47 -3.50 -5.20 -6.31
CA PHE A 47 -2.59 -5.26 -5.17
C PHE A 47 -3.22 -4.73 -3.89
N ILE A 48 -3.96 -3.62 -3.98
CA ILE A 48 -4.69 -3.05 -2.84
C ILE A 48 -5.78 -4.01 -2.38
N GLU A 49 -6.58 -4.53 -3.31
CA GLU A 49 -7.66 -5.49 -3.03
C GLU A 49 -7.16 -6.69 -2.22
N ARG A 50 -6.02 -7.29 -2.64
CA ARG A 50 -5.42 -8.45 -1.96
C ARG A 50 -4.75 -8.17 -0.61
N HIS A 51 -4.34 -6.95 -0.33
CA HIS A 51 -3.53 -6.63 0.86
C HIS A 51 -4.23 -5.73 1.89
N HIS A 52 -5.37 -5.12 1.54
CA HIS A 52 -6.14 -4.29 2.46
C HIS A 52 -7.50 -4.89 2.87
N PHE A 53 -8.12 -5.70 2.01
CA PHE A 53 -9.48 -6.21 2.24
C PHE A 53 -9.55 -7.71 2.55
N ASN A 54 -8.40 -8.38 2.68
CA ASN A 54 -8.26 -9.76 3.13
C ASN A 54 -7.24 -9.84 4.27
#